data_AF-A0A2U9IHV7-F1
#
_entry.id   AF-A0A2U9IHV7-F1
#
_cell.length_a   1.000
_cell.length_b   1.000
_cell.length_c   1.000
_cell.angle_alpha   90.00
_cell.angle_beta   90.00
_cell.angle_gamma   90.00
#
_symmetry.space_group_name_H-M   'P 1'
#
loop_
_entity.id
_entity.type
_entity.pdbx_description
1 polymer ?
#
loop_
_entity_poly.entity_id
_entity_poly.type
_entity_poly.pdbx_seq_one_letter_code
_entity_poly.pdbx_strand_id
1 'polypeptide(L)'
;MDLSKEIFSSDVIDKIKDQPNLITQLVELLSSNDKDVKHKAWEILQKLIENNVIKDKNLIIDLLCYKDEGSRYRVWNFVPKMIEMKIINENDIKSSKQCLFQMLTTDNIDVRALTWYSTLPQVLPYLNKDEIYQYLKYCKDLLNSSWKDIIEETCQEF
;
A
#
# COMPACT_ATOMS: atom_id res chain seq x y z
N MET A 1 8.85 17.04 -23.28
CA MET A 1 9.55 15.84 -22.80
C MET A 1 8.52 14.97 -22.12
N ASP A 2 8.42 13.71 -22.52
CA ASP A 2 7.45 12.78 -21.94
C ASP A 2 8.06 12.20 -20.65
N LEU A 3 7.74 12.81 -19.51
CA LEU A 3 8.28 12.42 -18.21
C LEU A 3 8.01 10.94 -17.87
N SER A 4 6.93 10.36 -18.41
CA SER A 4 6.64 8.95 -18.20
C SER A 4 7.68 8.03 -18.87
N LYS A 5 8.18 8.40 -20.06
CA LYS A 5 9.23 7.66 -20.76
C LYS A 5 10.57 7.74 -20.04
N GLU A 6 10.86 8.87 -19.40
CA GLU A 6 12.08 9.06 -18.64
C GLU A 6 12.06 8.27 -17.33
N ILE A 7 10.92 8.25 -16.63
CA ILE A 7 10.75 7.49 -15.39
C ILE A 7 10.71 5.98 -15.65
N PHE A 8 10.22 5.53 -16.81
CA PHE A 8 10.09 4.10 -17.13
C PHE A 8 11.26 3.53 -17.93
N SER A 9 12.37 4.26 -18.04
CA SER A 9 13.58 3.76 -18.70
C SER A 9 14.30 2.70 -17.84
N SER A 10 15.05 1.81 -18.49
CA SER A 10 15.75 0.71 -17.81
C SER A 10 16.84 1.17 -16.82
N ASP A 11 17.35 2.38 -17.02
CA ASP A 11 18.38 3.05 -16.21
C ASP A 11 17.80 3.98 -15.12
N VAL A 12 16.48 3.97 -14.88
CA VAL A 12 15.83 4.89 -13.93
C VAL A 12 16.44 4.85 -12.54
N ILE A 13 16.90 3.68 -12.06
CA ILE A 13 17.53 3.56 -10.73
C ILE A 13 18.82 4.39 -10.64
N ASP A 14 19.63 4.38 -11.70
CA ASP A 14 20.87 5.16 -11.72
C ASP A 14 20.56 6.65 -11.88
N LYS A 15 19.58 7.02 -12.72
CA LYS A 15 19.13 8.42 -12.84
C LYS A 15 18.60 8.99 -11.54
N ILE A 16 17.86 8.20 -10.75
CA ILE A 16 17.30 8.66 -9.47
C ILE A 16 18.39 9.01 -8.45
N LYS A 17 19.57 8.36 -8.50
CA LYS A 17 20.69 8.72 -7.63
C LYS A 17 21.19 10.14 -7.91
N ASP A 18 21.15 10.56 -9.17
CA ASP A 18 21.61 11.87 -9.62
C ASP A 18 20.48 12.93 -9.55
N GLN A 19 19.22 12.49 -9.55
CA GLN A 19 18.03 13.35 -9.61
C GLN A 19 16.95 12.93 -8.60
N PRO A 20 17.09 13.30 -7.32
CA PRO A 20 16.15 12.90 -6.27
C PRO A 20 14.69 13.37 -6.52
N ASN A 21 14.50 14.45 -7.28
CA ASN A 21 13.18 14.96 -7.68
C ASN A 21 12.37 13.95 -8.52
N LEU A 22 13.03 13.00 -9.20
CA LEU A 22 12.36 11.91 -9.92
C LEU A 22 11.57 11.01 -8.97
N ILE A 23 11.98 10.90 -7.70
CA ILE A 23 11.23 10.13 -6.69
C ILE A 23 9.87 10.79 -6.44
N THR A 24 9.82 12.11 -6.27
CA THR A 24 8.56 12.85 -6.07
C THR A 24 7.61 12.66 -7.26
N GLN A 25 8.12 12.78 -8.48
CA GLN A 25 7.33 12.57 -9.70
C GLN A 25 6.84 11.13 -9.82
N LEU A 26 7.69 10.16 -9.49
CA LEU A 26 7.31 8.75 -9.46
C LEU A 26 6.20 8.48 -8.42
N VAL A 27 6.26 9.11 -7.25
CA VAL A 27 5.20 9.05 -6.23
C VAL A 27 3.91 9.70 -6.74
N GLU A 28 3.96 10.77 -7.52
CA GLU A 28 2.76 11.36 -8.14
C GLU A 28 2.07 10.41 -9.13
N LEU A 29 2.86 9.62 -9.88
CA LEU A 29 2.34 8.63 -10.83
C LEU A 29 1.54 7.50 -10.17
N LEU A 30 1.68 7.28 -8.86
CA LEU A 30 0.82 6.36 -8.11
C LEU A 30 -0.66 6.77 -8.11
N SER A 31 -0.98 8.02 -8.48
CA SER A 31 -2.36 8.51 -8.66
C SER A 31 -2.78 8.61 -10.13
N SER A 32 -2.01 8.04 -11.07
CA SER A 32 -2.36 8.06 -12.49
C SER A 32 -3.74 7.41 -12.74
N ASN A 33 -4.52 8.01 -13.64
CA ASN A 33 -5.75 7.40 -14.15
C ASN A 33 -5.48 6.18 -15.05
N ASP A 34 -4.28 6.13 -15.63
CA ASP A 34 -3.80 4.97 -16.38
C ASP A 34 -3.31 3.92 -15.38
N LYS A 35 -4.00 2.76 -15.37
CA LYS A 35 -3.71 1.64 -14.47
C LYS A 35 -2.32 1.06 -14.71
N ASP A 36 -1.85 1.03 -15.95
CA ASP A 36 -0.54 0.48 -16.30
C ASP A 36 0.57 1.42 -15.84
N VAL A 37 0.39 2.73 -16.02
CA VAL A 37 1.31 3.76 -15.50
C VAL A 37 1.39 3.68 -13.98
N LYS A 38 0.25 3.60 -13.28
CA LYS A 38 0.19 3.47 -11.82
C LYS A 38 0.89 2.19 -11.35
N HIS A 39 0.63 1.07 -12.01
CA HIS A 39 1.26 -0.21 -11.69
C HIS A 39 2.77 -0.14 -11.88
N LYS A 40 3.22 0.43 -13.00
CA LYS A 40 4.64 0.58 -13.31
C LYS A 40 5.36 1.50 -12.34
N ALA A 41 4.71 2.59 -11.93
CA ALA A 41 5.25 3.49 -10.91
C ALA A 41 5.47 2.76 -9.58
N TRP A 42 4.51 1.92 -9.17
CA TRP A 42 4.66 1.09 -7.98
C TRP A 42 5.81 0.07 -8.11
N GLU A 43 5.93 -0.65 -9.24
CA GLU A 43 7.04 -1.60 -9.45
C GLU A 43 8.42 -0.95 -9.29
N ILE A 44 8.56 0.29 -9.77
CA ILE A 44 9.82 1.03 -9.67
C ILE A 44 10.04 1.48 -8.22
N LEU A 45 9.02 2.05 -7.56
CA LEU A 45 9.14 2.41 -6.14
C LEU A 45 9.53 1.22 -5.28
N GLN A 46 8.91 0.07 -5.49
CA GLN A 46 9.25 -1.16 -4.78
C GLN A 46 10.73 -1.50 -4.98
N LYS A 47 11.24 -1.49 -6.22
CA LYS A 47 12.67 -1.72 -6.50
C LYS A 47 13.58 -0.69 -5.81
N LEU A 48 13.18 0.57 -5.76
CA LEU A 48 13.97 1.61 -5.10
C LEU A 48 14.01 1.41 -3.58
N ILE A 49 12.90 0.96 -2.98
CA ILE A 49 12.83 0.60 -1.56
C ILE A 49 13.71 -0.64 -1.29
N GLU A 50 13.56 -1.69 -2.11
CA GLU A 50 14.31 -2.94 -1.99
C GLU A 50 15.82 -2.74 -2.11
N ASN A 51 16.25 -1.88 -3.04
CA ASN A 51 17.65 -1.54 -3.23
C ASN A 51 18.16 -0.45 -2.28
N ASN A 52 17.34 -0.04 -1.29
CA ASN A 52 17.67 1.00 -0.32
C ASN A 52 18.11 2.31 -1.00
N VAL A 53 17.52 2.66 -2.14
CA VAL A 53 17.80 3.91 -2.87
C VAL A 53 17.07 5.07 -2.22
N ILE A 54 15.83 4.86 -1.79
CA ILE A 54 15.07 5.84 -0.99
C ILE A 54 15.62 5.83 0.43
N LYS A 55 16.37 6.87 0.80
CA LYS A 55 16.97 7.03 2.13
C LYS A 55 16.04 7.70 3.13
N ASP A 56 15.09 8.49 2.64
CA ASP A 56 14.12 9.15 3.50
C ASP A 56 13.04 8.15 3.94
N LYS A 57 13.15 7.70 5.18
CA LYS A 57 12.18 6.81 5.81
C LYS A 57 10.79 7.47 5.89
N ASN A 58 10.70 8.78 6.09
CA ASN A 58 9.42 9.47 6.23
C ASN A 58 8.62 9.40 4.92
N LEU A 59 9.29 9.54 3.77
CA LEU A 59 8.64 9.33 2.48
C LEU A 59 8.01 7.93 2.37
N ILE A 60 8.69 6.89 2.86
CA ILE A 60 8.17 5.51 2.84
C ILE A 60 6.97 5.36 3.79
N ILE A 61 7.03 5.98 4.97
CA ILE A 61 5.91 6.00 5.92
C ILE A 61 4.70 6.73 5.31
N ASP A 62 4.92 7.86 4.65
CA ASP A 62 3.86 8.66 4.02
C ASP A 62 3.10 7.86 2.95
N LEU A 63 3.78 6.90 2.28
CA LEU A 63 3.13 6.00 1.32
C LEU A 63 2.07 5.09 1.96
N LEU A 64 2.17 4.77 3.26
CA LEU A 64 1.13 4.01 4.00
C LEU A 64 -0.19 4.79 4.10
N CYS A 65 -0.15 6.10 3.91
CA CYS A 65 -1.29 6.99 3.91
C CYS A 65 -1.53 7.64 2.53
N TYR A 66 -0.97 7.07 1.46
CA TYR A 66 -1.05 7.67 0.14
C TYR A 66 -2.50 7.81 -0.35
N LYS A 67 -2.84 8.97 -0.93
CA LYS A 67 -4.23 9.33 -1.27
C LYS A 67 -4.95 8.31 -2.16
N ASP A 68 -4.26 7.71 -3.14
CA ASP A 68 -4.85 6.70 -4.02
C ASP A 68 -4.94 5.36 -3.29
N GLU A 69 -6.15 4.90 -3.00
CA GLU A 69 -6.41 3.70 -2.22
C GLU A 69 -5.82 2.43 -2.84
N GLY A 70 -5.88 2.29 -4.17
CA GLY A 70 -5.34 1.12 -4.87
C GLY A 70 -3.82 1.05 -4.79
N SER A 71 -3.13 2.20 -4.84
CA SER A 71 -1.69 2.28 -4.58
C SER A 71 -1.38 2.07 -3.10
N ARG A 72 -2.14 2.68 -2.19
CA ARG A 72 -1.99 2.53 -0.74
C ARG A 72 -2.08 1.07 -0.30
N TYR A 73 -3.05 0.32 -0.85
CA TYR A 73 -3.20 -1.12 -0.65
C TYR A 73 -1.91 -1.89 -0.99
N ARG A 74 -1.27 -1.57 -2.12
CA ARG A 74 -0.01 -2.21 -2.53
C ARG A 74 1.13 -1.91 -1.56
N VAL A 75 1.20 -0.68 -1.06
CA VAL A 75 2.20 -0.29 -0.04
C VAL A 75 2.00 -1.10 1.24
N TRP A 76 0.76 -1.22 1.72
CA TRP A 76 0.46 -2.02 2.92
C TRP A 76 0.79 -3.50 2.75
N ASN A 77 0.54 -4.09 1.58
CA ASN A 77 0.97 -5.47 1.28
C ASN A 77 2.49 -5.64 1.26
N PHE A 78 3.25 -4.56 1.12
CA PHE A 78 4.71 -4.59 1.15
C PHE A 78 5.28 -4.38 2.56
N VAL A 79 4.44 -4.02 3.55
CA VAL A 79 4.85 -3.80 4.94
C VAL A 79 5.63 -4.96 5.55
N PRO A 80 5.21 -6.24 5.44
CA PRO A 80 5.99 -7.36 5.99
C PRO A 80 7.42 -7.38 5.46
N LYS A 81 7.60 -7.09 4.16
CA LYS A 81 8.92 -7.03 3.54
C LYS A 81 9.74 -5.84 4.06
N MET A 82 9.11 -4.66 4.18
CA MET A 82 9.77 -3.47 4.73
C MET A 82 10.21 -3.66 6.19
N ILE A 83 9.47 -4.44 6.99
CA ILE A 83 9.87 -4.82 8.35
C ILE A 83 11.07 -5.79 8.32
N GLU A 84 11.01 -6.84 7.49
CA GLU A 84 12.10 -7.81 7.32
C GLU A 84 13.42 -7.11 6.96
N MET A 85 13.32 -6.11 6.08
CA MET A 85 14.43 -5.27 5.63
C MET A 85 14.83 -4.17 6.62
N LYS A 86 14.13 -4.04 7.75
CA LYS A 86 14.33 -3.01 8.79
C LYS A 86 14.19 -1.56 8.27
N ILE A 87 13.39 -1.37 7.22
CA ILE A 87 13.09 -0.06 6.64
C ILE A 87 12.06 0.66 7.51
N ILE A 88 11.05 -0.07 7.95
CA ILE A 88 10.06 0.36 8.95
C ILE A 88 10.02 -0.62 10.12
N ASN A 89 9.38 -0.22 11.21
CA ASN A 89 9.19 -1.00 12.42
C ASN A 89 7.73 -0.93 12.90
N GLU A 90 7.42 -1.65 13.98
CA GLU A 90 6.07 -1.70 14.53
C GLU A 90 5.50 -0.33 14.94
N ASN A 91 6.34 0.60 15.41
CA ASN A 91 5.86 1.92 15.81
C ASN A 91 5.41 2.73 14.59
N ASP A 92 6.07 2.56 13.45
CA ASP A 92 5.66 3.21 12.19
C ASP A 92 4.31 2.67 11.69
N ILE A 93 4.04 1.37 11.91
CA ILE A 93 2.74 0.76 11.61
C ILE A 93 1.67 1.29 12.55
N LYS A 94 1.96 1.34 13.85
CA LYS A 94 1.03 1.83 14.88
C LYS A 94 0.67 3.31 14.66
N SER A 95 1.63 4.14 14.22
CA SER A 95 1.36 5.54 13.90
C SER A 95 0.54 5.71 12.61
N SER A 96 0.65 4.79 11.66
CA SER A 96 -0.01 4.87 10.34
C SER A 96 -1.31 4.06 10.26
N LYS A 97 -1.66 3.25 11.27
CA LYS A 97 -2.78 2.28 11.24
C LYS A 97 -4.13 2.87 10.88
N GLN A 98 -4.37 4.16 11.15
CA GLN A 98 -5.63 4.81 10.76
C GLN A 98 -5.83 4.81 9.24
N CYS A 99 -4.75 4.90 8.47
CA CYS A 99 -4.81 4.84 7.00
C CYS A 99 -5.15 3.44 6.48
N LEU A 100 -4.81 2.38 7.22
CA LEU A 100 -5.28 1.02 6.98
C LEU A 100 -6.76 0.87 7.33
N PHE A 101 -7.18 1.39 8.49
CA PHE A 101 -8.58 1.31 8.92
C PHE A 101 -9.53 2.06 7.97
N GLN A 102 -9.07 3.15 7.35
CA GLN A 102 -9.79 3.78 6.24
C GLN A 102 -10.04 2.81 5.07
N MET A 103 -9.05 1.98 4.71
CA MET A 103 -9.24 0.97 3.66
C MET A 103 -10.15 -0.19 4.09
N LEU A 104 -10.24 -0.52 5.39
CA LEU A 104 -11.20 -1.51 5.90
C LEU A 104 -12.66 -1.03 5.82
N THR A 105 -12.88 0.26 5.66
CA THR A 105 -14.19 0.93 5.73
C THR A 105 -14.57 1.71 4.48
N THR A 106 -13.69 1.79 3.48
CA THR A 106 -13.94 2.54 2.24
C THR A 106 -15.15 2.02 1.46
N ASP A 107 -15.78 2.90 0.68
CA ASP A 107 -16.86 2.56 -0.25
C ASP A 107 -16.37 1.84 -1.51
N ASN A 108 -15.06 1.87 -1.76
CA ASN A 108 -14.45 1.08 -2.82
C ASN A 108 -14.44 -0.41 -2.43
N ILE A 109 -15.46 -1.14 -2.87
CA ILE A 109 -15.72 -2.54 -2.50
C ILE A 109 -14.49 -3.42 -2.77
N ASP A 110 -13.80 -3.24 -3.90
CA ASP A 110 -12.64 -4.06 -4.26
C ASP A 110 -11.46 -3.79 -3.32
N VAL A 111 -11.15 -2.52 -3.04
CA VAL A 111 -10.10 -2.18 -2.06
C VAL A 111 -10.47 -2.70 -0.69
N ARG A 112 -11.72 -2.52 -0.26
CA ARG A 112 -12.18 -2.97 1.05
C ARG A 112 -12.04 -4.48 1.20
N ALA A 113 -12.52 -5.25 0.21
CA ALA A 113 -12.44 -6.70 0.22
C ALA A 113 -10.99 -7.19 0.20
N LEU A 114 -10.16 -6.63 -0.69
CA LEU A 114 -8.72 -6.96 -0.73
C LEU A 114 -8.00 -6.60 0.55
N THR A 115 -8.39 -5.51 1.22
CA THR A 115 -7.78 -5.10 2.48
C THR A 115 -8.09 -6.10 3.58
N TRP A 116 -9.35 -6.52 3.72
CA TRP A 116 -9.73 -7.56 4.68
C TRP A 116 -9.08 -8.90 4.35
N TYR A 117 -9.17 -9.36 3.10
CA TYR A 117 -8.74 -10.68 2.67
C TYR A 117 -7.21 -10.85 2.62
N SER A 118 -6.51 -9.86 2.07
CA SER A 118 -5.10 -9.99 1.68
C SER A 118 -4.17 -9.13 2.54
N THR A 119 -4.55 -7.90 2.85
CA THR A 119 -3.66 -6.97 3.56
C THR A 119 -3.65 -7.19 5.06
N LEU A 120 -4.84 -7.16 5.68
CA LEU A 120 -4.99 -7.21 7.12
C LEU A 120 -4.32 -8.45 7.74
N PRO A 121 -4.45 -9.68 7.21
CA PRO A 121 -3.82 -10.85 7.81
C PRO A 121 -2.29 -10.73 7.91
N GLN A 122 -1.66 -10.06 6.95
CA GLN A 122 -0.21 -9.90 6.89
C GLN A 122 0.32 -8.90 7.94
N VAL A 123 -0.50 -7.94 8.35
CA VAL A 123 -0.11 -6.89 9.30
C VAL A 123 -0.79 -7.03 10.66
N LEU A 124 -1.71 -7.98 10.81
CA LEU A 124 -2.42 -8.30 12.03
C LEU A 124 -1.50 -8.52 13.25
N PRO A 125 -0.33 -9.17 13.12
CA PRO A 125 0.60 -9.35 14.25
C PRO A 125 1.08 -8.04 14.89
N TYR A 126 1.00 -6.91 14.17
CA TYR A 126 1.49 -5.60 14.61
C TYR A 126 0.37 -4.67 15.12
N LEU A 127 -0.88 -5.15 15.13
CA LEU A 127 -2.08 -4.36 15.41
C LEU A 127 -2.83 -4.90 16.63
N ASN A 128 -3.66 -4.05 17.24
CA ASN A 128 -4.60 -4.48 18.26
C ASN A 128 -5.90 -4.98 17.60
N LYS A 129 -6.24 -6.25 17.83
CA LYS A 129 -7.46 -6.87 17.31
C LYS A 129 -8.72 -6.15 17.80
N ASP A 130 -8.75 -5.66 19.04
CA ASP A 130 -9.92 -4.97 19.62
C ASP A 130 -10.28 -3.69 18.87
N GLU A 131 -9.27 -3.00 18.29
CA GLU A 131 -9.50 -1.84 17.44
C GLU A 131 -10.11 -2.25 16.08
N ILE A 132 -9.71 -3.41 15.55
CA ILE A 132 -10.18 -3.93 14.27
C ILE A 132 -11.62 -4.41 14.37
N TYR A 133 -12.00 -5.05 15.49
CA TYR A 133 -13.36 -5.57 15.73
C TYR A 133 -14.46 -4.51 15.56
N GLN A 134 -14.15 -3.24 15.83
CA GLN A 134 -15.08 -2.12 15.65
C GLN A 134 -15.52 -1.93 14.19
N TYR A 135 -14.73 -2.45 13.24
CA TYR A 135 -14.98 -2.35 11.81
C TYR A 135 -15.57 -3.63 11.20
N LEU A 136 -15.82 -4.68 11.99
CA LEU A 136 -16.26 -5.99 11.49
C LEU A 136 -17.56 -5.93 10.67
N LYS A 137 -18.43 -4.97 10.96
CA LYS A 137 -19.65 -4.72 10.16
C LYS A 137 -19.33 -4.50 8.67
N TYR A 138 -18.25 -3.79 8.36
CA TYR A 138 -17.84 -3.51 6.99
C TYR A 138 -17.30 -4.74 6.26
N CYS A 139 -16.71 -5.69 6.98
CA CYS A 139 -16.37 -7.00 6.45
C CYS A 139 -17.65 -7.77 6.11
N LYS A 140 -18.58 -7.85 7.08
CA LYS A 140 -19.86 -8.58 6.91
C LYS A 140 -20.72 -8.02 5.76
N ASP A 141 -20.66 -6.72 5.52
CA ASP A 141 -21.35 -6.10 4.38
C ASP A 141 -20.86 -6.65 3.02
N LEU A 142 -19.61 -7.13 2.93
CA LEU A 142 -19.05 -7.76 1.72
C LEU A 142 -19.65 -9.14 1.42
N LEU A 143 -20.32 -9.80 2.38
CA LEU A 143 -20.98 -11.09 2.16
C LEU A 143 -22.16 -10.99 1.17
N ASN A 144 -22.62 -9.76 0.89
CA ASN A 144 -23.64 -9.47 -0.12
C ASN A 144 -23.04 -8.97 -1.45
N SER A 145 -21.73 -9.10 -1.65
CA SER A 145 -21.01 -8.64 -2.84
C SER A 145 -20.44 -9.80 -3.66
N SER A 146 -19.80 -9.49 -4.79
CA SER A 146 -19.05 -10.46 -5.60
C SER A 146 -17.88 -11.12 -4.86
N TRP A 147 -17.49 -10.60 -3.69
CA TRP A 147 -16.39 -11.12 -2.88
C TRP A 147 -16.81 -12.15 -1.84
N LYS A 148 -18.11 -12.48 -1.72
CA LYS A 148 -18.66 -13.35 -0.68
C LYS A 148 -17.82 -14.61 -0.45
N ASP A 149 -17.62 -15.40 -1.51
CA ASP A 149 -16.98 -16.73 -1.41
C ASP A 149 -15.50 -16.65 -1.00
N ILE A 150 -14.87 -15.48 -1.15
CA ILE A 150 -13.47 -15.23 -0.79
C ILE A 150 -13.38 -14.69 0.64
N ILE A 151 -14.32 -13.84 1.04
CA ILE A 151 -14.24 -13.09 2.29
C ILE A 151 -14.95 -13.77 3.47
N GLU A 152 -15.80 -14.76 3.21
CA GLU A 152 -16.64 -15.39 4.22
C GLU A 152 -15.83 -15.93 5.41
N GLU A 153 -14.77 -16.70 5.14
CA GLU A 153 -13.88 -17.23 6.17
C GLU A 153 -13.18 -16.09 6.93
N THR A 154 -12.61 -15.12 6.21
CA THR A 154 -11.94 -13.95 6.80
C THR A 154 -12.85 -13.18 7.76
N CYS A 155 -14.11 -12.95 7.40
CA CYS A 155 -15.04 -12.22 8.28
C CYS A 155 -15.58 -13.06 9.45
N GLN A 156 -15.44 -14.39 9.43
CA GLN A 156 -15.83 -15.28 10.52
C GLN A 156 -14.71 -15.52 11.52
N GLU A 157 -13.45 -15.49 11.08
CA GLU A 157 -12.26 -15.65 11.92
C GLU A 157 -11.93 -14.42 12.79
N PHE A 158 -12.47 -13.26 12.42
CA PHE A 158 -12.55 -12.08 13.29
C PHE A 158 -13.84 -12.15 14.11
#